data_AF-A0A2W7TNE8-F1
#
_entry.id   AF-A0A2W7TNE8-F1
#
_cell.length_a   1.000
_cell.length_b   1.000
_cell.length_c   1.000
_cell.angle_alpha   90.00
_cell.angle_beta   90.00
_cell.angle_gamma   90.00
#
_symmetry.space_group_name_H-M   'P 1'
#
loop_
_entity.id
_entity.type
_entity.pdbx_description
1 polymer ?
#
loop_
_entity_poly.entity_id
_entity_poly.type
_entity_poly.pdbx_seq_one_letter_code
_entity_poly.pdbx_strand_id
1 'polypeptide(L)' 'TAVASAGYTVTASNTGGCGTATSVVTITVNQAPAGLSYTVASPSYCVGTAITANNASLTTAGSPAATYAVSPA' A
#
# COMPACT_ATOMS: atom_id res chain seq x y z
N THR A 1 -9.45 -3.36 -0.50
CA THR A 1 -8.03 -3.46 -0.10
C THR A 1 -7.99 -4.08 1.28
N ALA A 2 -7.45 -5.29 1.39
CA ALA A 2 -7.37 -6.00 2.65
C ALA A 2 -5.97 -5.83 3.23
N VAL A 3 -5.88 -5.19 4.39
CA VAL A 3 -4.70 -5.27 5.26
C VAL A 3 -4.94 -6.42 6.23
N ALA A 4 -3.94 -7.26 6.42
CA ALA A 4 -4.00 -8.30 7.46
C ALA A 4 -3.38 -7.73 8.73
N SER A 5 -4.06 -7.88 9.86
CA SER A 5 -3.56 -7.47 11.17
C SER A 5 -3.67 -8.63 12.15
N ALA A 6 -2.59 -8.91 12.88
CA ALA A 6 -2.57 -9.94 13.91
C ALA A 6 -1.91 -9.42 15.20
N GLY A 7 -2.43 -9.86 16.35
CA GLY A 7 -1.84 -9.60 17.66
C GLY A 7 -1.03 -10.80 18.13
N TYR A 8 0.18 -10.55 18.60
CA TYR A 8 1.09 -11.57 19.15
C TYR A 8 1.34 -11.28 20.62
N THR A 9 1.10 -12.27 21.48
CA THR A 9 1.34 -12.13 22.91
C THR A 9 2.77 -12.54 23.23
N VAL A 10 3.53 -11.61 23.81
CA VAL A 10 4.86 -11.85 24.37
C VAL A 10 4.72 -12.02 25.88
N THR A 11 5.29 -13.10 26.41
CA THR A 11 5.32 -13.38 27.84
C THR A 11 6.76 -13.45 28.32
N ALA A 12 7.13 -12.62 29.27
CA ALA A 12 8.40 -12.69 29.98
C ALA A 12 8.21 -13.38 31.34
N SER A 13 9.16 -14.20 31.75
CA SER A 13 9.19 -14.87 33.05
C SER A 13 10.58 -14.77 33.67
N ASN A 14 10.66 -14.51 34.98
CA ASN A 14 11.92 -14.46 35.71
C ASN A 14 12.32 -15.86 36.23
N THR A 15 13.62 -16.15 36.30
CA THR A 15 14.17 -17.47 36.70
C THR A 15 13.74 -17.91 38.10
N GLY A 16 13.37 -16.97 38.98
CA GLY A 16 12.82 -17.24 40.30
C GLY A 16 11.33 -17.63 40.32
N GLY A 17 10.65 -17.69 39.17
CA GLY A 17 9.28 -18.19 39.03
C GLY A 17 8.15 -17.29 39.58
N CYS A 18 8.47 -16.25 40.35
CA CYS A 18 7.46 -15.41 41.01
C CYS A 18 6.89 -14.25 40.18
N GLY A 19 7.44 -13.97 38.98
CA GLY A 19 7.03 -12.82 38.19
C GLY A 19 6.88 -13.17 36.71
N THR A 20 5.68 -12.93 36.17
CA THR A 20 5.40 -12.96 34.73
C THR A 20 4.86 -11.62 34.27
N ALA A 21 5.21 -11.22 33.05
CA ALA A 21 4.67 -10.03 32.40
C ALA A 21 4.24 -10.39 30.98
N THR A 22 3.06 -9.93 30.56
CA THR A 22 2.54 -10.14 29.22
C THR A 22 2.37 -8.81 28.49
N SER A 23 2.59 -8.82 27.18
CA SER A 23 2.36 -7.66 26.31
C SER A 23 1.90 -8.14 24.94
N VAL A 24 0.99 -7.38 24.33
CA VAL A 24 0.51 -7.69 22.98
C VAL A 24 1.22 -6.79 21.97
N VAL A 25 1.78 -7.40 20.93
CA VAL A 25 2.39 -6.74 19.79
C VAL A 25 1.44 -6.88 18.60
N THR A 26 0.94 -5.75 18.08
CA THR A 26 0.13 -5.75 16.87
C THR A 26 1.02 -5.59 15.64
N ILE A 27 0.92 -6.52 14.70
CA ILE A 27 1.62 -6.47 13.42
C ILE A 27 0.59 -6.30 12.30
N THR A 28 0.81 -5.27 11.49
CA THR A 28 0.00 -5.00 10.29
C THR A 28 0.82 -5.29 9.05
N VAL A 29 0.26 -6.07 8.14
CA VAL A 29 0.83 -6.34 6.81
C VAL A 29 0.12 -5.44 5.80
N ASN A 30 0.89 -4.51 5.25
CA ASN A 30 0.41 -3.60 4.22
C ASN A 30 0.44 -4.29 2.85
N GLN A 31 -0.65 -4.12 2.11
CA GLN A 31 -0.75 -4.60 0.74
C GLN A 31 0.04 -3.67 -0.19
N ALA A 32 0.87 -4.21 -1.08
CA ALA A 32 1.56 -3.42 -2.09
C ALA A 32 0.62 -3.04 -3.25
N PRO A 33 0.80 -1.87 -3.89
CA PRO A 33 0.13 -1.57 -5.15
C PRO A 33 0.66 -2.47 -6.28
N ALA A 34 -0.20 -2.82 -7.24
CA ALA A 34 0.16 -3.66 -8.37
C ALA A 34 -0.68 -3.37 -9.62
N GLY A 35 -0.17 -3.79 -10.78
CA GLY A 35 -0.88 -3.72 -12.06
C GLY A 35 -1.14 -2.30 -12.55
N LEU A 36 -0.16 -1.42 -12.40
CA LEU A 36 -0.24 -0.06 -12.94
C LEU A 36 -0.41 -0.11 -14.47
N SER A 37 -1.45 0.55 -14.95
CA SER A 37 -1.71 0.78 -16.37
C SER A 37 -2.25 2.19 -16.57
N TYR A 38 -2.23 2.66 -17.82
CA TYR A 38 -2.78 3.96 -18.20
C TYR A 38 -3.85 3.78 -19.26
N THR A 39 -4.81 4.71 -19.32
CA THR A 39 -5.87 4.71 -20.35
C THR A 39 -5.32 4.64 -21.77
N VAL A 40 -4.16 5.25 -22.02
CA VAL A 40 -3.41 5.15 -23.28
C VAL A 40 -1.99 4.70 -22.96
N ALA A 41 -1.61 3.50 -23.40
CA ALA A 41 -0.31 2.90 -23.08
C ALA A 41 0.86 3.54 -23.84
N SER A 42 0.62 3.98 -25.07
CA SER A 42 1.60 4.62 -25.95
C SER A 42 0.98 5.87 -26.58
N PRO A 43 0.88 6.98 -25.82
CA PRO A 43 0.24 8.19 -26.32
C PRO A 43 1.13 8.93 -27.32
N SER A 44 0.50 9.60 -28.28
CA SER A 44 1.12 10.59 -29.16
C SER A 44 0.23 11.82 -29.19
N TYR A 45 0.84 13.01 -29.13
CA TYR A 45 0.13 14.28 -29.02
C TYR A 45 0.62 15.25 -30.09
N CYS A 46 -0.30 16.02 -30.67
CA CYS A 46 0.02 17.07 -31.64
C CYS A 46 0.35 18.39 -30.92
N VAL A 47 1.35 19.11 -31.43
CA VAL A 47 1.70 20.44 -30.92
C VAL A 47 0.53 21.41 -31.12
N GLY A 48 0.23 22.23 -30.11
CA GLY A 48 -0.84 23.22 -30.15
C GLY A 48 -2.23 22.69 -29.77
N THR A 49 -2.36 21.39 -29.53
CA THR A 49 -3.60 20.78 -29.04
C THR A 49 -3.51 20.57 -27.53
N ALA A 50 -4.60 20.91 -26.80
CA ALA A 50 -4.71 20.57 -25.39
C ALA A 50 -4.63 19.05 -25.21
N ILE A 51 -3.81 18.60 -24.28
CA ILE A 51 -3.73 17.18 -23.94
C ILE A 51 -4.97 16.84 -23.10
N THR A 52 -5.48 15.63 -23.23
CA THR A 52 -6.50 15.10 -22.33
C THR A 52 -5.80 14.22 -21.30
N ALA A 53 -6.22 14.33 -20.03
CA ALA A 53 -5.63 13.58 -18.94
C ALA A 53 -5.55 12.06 -19.23
N ASN A 54 -4.34 11.51 -19.19
CA ASN A 54 -4.11 10.07 -19.26
C ASN A 54 -4.17 9.50 -17.84
N ASN A 55 -5.22 8.73 -17.54
CA ASN A 55 -5.51 8.30 -16.18
C ASN A 55 -4.81 6.98 -15.85
N ALA A 56 -4.24 6.90 -14.64
CA ALA A 56 -3.68 5.67 -14.11
C ALA A 56 -4.79 4.77 -13.54
N SER A 57 -4.59 3.46 -13.67
CA SER A 57 -5.41 2.42 -13.04
C SER A 57 -4.51 1.36 -12.41
N LEU A 58 -4.95 0.80 -11.29
CA LEU A 58 -4.24 -0.24 -10.54
C LEU A 58 -5.15 -1.44 -10.36
N THR A 59 -4.61 -2.64 -10.56
CA THR A 59 -5.33 -3.88 -10.17
C THR A 59 -5.40 -4.01 -8.66
N THR A 60 -4.44 -3.45 -7.94
CA THR A 60 -4.44 -3.34 -6.48
C THR A 60 -3.89 -1.98 -6.08
N ALA A 61 -4.66 -1.19 -5.34
CA ALA A 61 -4.24 0.15 -4.94
C ALA A 61 -3.16 0.17 -3.83
N GLY A 62 -2.97 -0.96 -3.14
CA GLY A 62 -2.13 -1.04 -1.95
C GLY A 62 -2.78 -0.43 -0.70
N SER A 63 -2.04 -0.42 0.42
CA SER A 63 -2.45 0.24 1.65
C SER A 63 -1.27 0.97 2.32
N PRO A 64 -1.33 2.31 2.47
CA PRO A 64 -2.37 3.20 1.93
C PRO A 64 -2.42 3.18 0.39
N ALA A 65 -3.53 3.65 -0.18
CA ALA A 65 -3.71 3.63 -1.63
C ALA A 65 -2.69 4.53 -2.34
N ALA A 66 -1.98 3.98 -3.32
CA ALA A 66 -1.07 4.73 -4.17
C ALA A 66 -1.85 5.56 -5.21
N THR A 67 -1.29 6.72 -5.56
CA THR A 67 -1.81 7.58 -6.64
C THR A 67 -0.69 7.92 -7.62
N TYR A 68 -1.05 8.03 -8.90
CA TYR A 68 -0.12 8.31 -9.99
C TYR A 68 -0.72 9.37 -10.90
N ALA A 69 0.12 10.20 -11.50
CA ALA A 69 -0.28 11.24 -12.45
C ALA A 69 0.70 11.30 -13.62
N VAL A 70 0.20 11.71 -14.79
CA VAL A 70 1.01 11.99 -15.98
C VAL A 70 1.07 13.50 -16.19
N SER A 71 2.25 13.98 -16.60
CA SER A 71 2.48 15.38 -16.96
C SER A 71 3.35 15.44 -18.23
N PRO A 72 3.07 16.35 -19.19
CA PRO A 72 1.93 17.27 -19.22
C PRO A 72 0.60 16.54 -19.45
N ALA A 73 -0.48 17.17 -18.99
CA ALA A 73 -1.85 16.74 -19.20
C ALA A 73 -2.64 17.87 -19.85
#